data_AF-A0A429XWN6-F1
#
_entry.id   AF-A0A429XWN6-F1
#
_cell.length_a   1.000
_cell.length_b   1.000
_cell.length_c   1.000
_cell.angle_alpha   90.00
_cell.angle_beta   90.00
_cell.angle_gamma   90.00
#
_symmetry.space_group_name_H-M   'P 1'
#
loop_
_entity.id
_entity.type
_entity.pdbx_description
1 polymer ?
#
loop_
_entity_poly.entity_id
_entity_poly.type
_entity_poly.pdbx_seq_one_letter_code
_entity_poly.pdbx_strand_id
1 'polypeptide(L)' 'MLFQRMNSNGTEEADEKIYGRGTSDMKSGLVACALAMVSLNEEGLPKKEEIILFATVGEEAGAVGARRLT' A
#
# COMPACT_ATOMS: atom_id res chain seq x y z
N MET A 1 -27.07 9.13 7.90
CA MET A 1 -26.17 10.15 7.33
C MET A 1 -25.40 10.80 8.46
N LEU A 2 -24.20 10.29 8.77
CA LEU A 2 -23.26 10.96 9.68
C LEU A 2 -21.82 10.61 9.26
N PHE A 3 -21.40 11.11 8.10
CA PHE A 3 -20.00 11.10 7.68
C PHE A 3 -19.63 12.53 7.29
N GLN A 4 -19.42 13.38 8.28
CA GLN A 4 -18.78 14.68 8.10
C GLN A 4 -17.85 14.96 9.28
N ARG A 5 -16.57 14.60 9.10
CA ARG A 5 -15.37 15.43 9.30
C ARG A 5 -14.13 14.54 9.48
N MET A 6 -13.79 13.76 8.45
CA MET A 6 -12.43 13.25 8.34
C MET A 6 -11.56 14.37 7.77
N ASN A 7 -10.57 14.81 8.54
CA ASN A 7 -9.46 15.58 7.97
C ASN A 7 -8.84 14.75 6.85
N SER A 8 -8.45 15.38 5.73
CA SER A 8 -8.02 14.68 4.51
C SER A 8 -6.87 13.67 4.70
N ASN A 9 -6.16 13.74 5.83
CA ASN A 9 -5.00 12.92 6.16
C ASN A 9 -5.21 12.01 7.39
N GLY A 10 -6.39 12.02 8.01
CA GLY A 10 -6.72 11.16 9.14
C GLY A 10 -7.04 9.73 8.68
N THR A 11 -6.83 8.75 9.57
CA THR A 11 -7.29 7.37 9.41
C THR A 11 -8.08 6.99 10.66
N GLU A 12 -9.25 6.39 10.50
CA GLU A 12 -10.09 5.92 11.59
C GLU A 12 -10.51 4.47 11.33
N GLU A 13 -10.67 3.70 12.40
CA GLU A 13 -11.16 2.33 12.35
C GLU A 13 -12.57 2.28 12.93
N ALA A 14 -13.52 1.68 12.20
CA ALA A 14 -14.89 1.48 12.64
C ALA A 14 -15.50 0.27 11.94
N ASP A 15 -16.33 -0.51 12.62
CA ASP A 15 -17.03 -1.67 12.04
C ASP A 15 -16.11 -2.62 11.24
N GLU A 16 -14.94 -2.94 11.82
CA GLU A 16 -13.88 -3.78 11.22
C GLU A 16 -13.33 -3.25 9.89
N LYS A 17 -13.51 -1.95 9.63
CA LYS A 17 -13.04 -1.27 8.42
C LYS A 17 -12.14 -0.10 8.80
N ILE A 18 -11.11 0.09 7.99
CA ILE A 18 -10.22 1.23 8.07
C ILE A 18 -10.65 2.27 7.03
N TYR A 19 -10.98 3.46 7.48
CA TYR A 19 -11.42 4.58 6.67
C TYR A 19 -10.33 5.64 6.59
N GLY A 20 -9.99 6.06 5.36
CA GLY A 20 -8.96 7.08 5.11
C GLY A 20 -8.58 7.13 3.63
N ARG A 21 -8.11 8.28 3.13
CA ARG A 21 -7.77 8.43 1.70
C ARG A 21 -6.58 7.55 1.33
N GLY A 22 -6.83 6.68 0.37
CA GLY A 22 -5.89 5.72 -0.17
C GLY A 22 -5.66 4.48 0.69
N THR A 23 -6.49 4.27 1.73
CA THR A 23 -6.47 3.02 2.51
C THR A 23 -6.68 1.82 1.59
N SER A 24 -7.77 1.76 0.83
CA SER A 24 -8.02 0.68 -0.13
C SER A 24 -7.27 0.84 -1.47
N ASP A 25 -6.95 2.07 -1.87
CA ASP A 25 -6.35 2.38 -3.18
C ASP A 25 -5.18 3.36 -3.05
N MET A 26 -3.93 2.91 -2.89
CA MET A 26 -3.49 1.52 -2.73
C MET A 26 -2.53 1.33 -1.54
N LYS A 27 -2.59 2.21 -0.53
CA LYS A 27 -1.63 2.24 0.59
C LYS A 27 -1.68 0.97 1.43
N SER A 28 -2.86 0.45 1.77
CA SER A 28 -2.92 -0.81 2.55
C SER A 28 -2.38 -1.99 1.77
N GLY A 29 -2.68 -2.09 0.48
CA GLY A 29 -2.13 -3.12 -0.41
C GLY A 29 -0.60 -3.04 -0.52
N LEU A 30 -0.04 -1.84 -0.67
CA LEU A 30 1.41 -1.64 -0.69
C LEU A 30 2.07 -2.06 0.63
N VAL A 31 1.48 -1.69 1.77
CA VAL A 31 1.97 -2.10 3.10
C VAL A 31 1.85 -3.62 3.27
N ALA A 32 0.77 -4.24 2.82
CA ALA A 32 0.58 -5.69 2.90
C ALA A 32 1.67 -6.45 2.11
N CYS A 33 2.03 -5.98 0.90
CA CYS A 33 3.16 -6.54 0.15
C CYS A 33 4.48 -6.41 0.90
N ALA A 34 4.77 -5.24 1.48
CA ALA A 34 6.00 -5.03 2.25
C ALA A 34 6.07 -5.93 3.49
N LEU A 35 4.95 -6.08 4.22
CA LEU A 35 4.86 -6.98 5.37
C LEU A 35 5.05 -8.44 4.97
N ALA A 36 4.47 -8.87 3.85
CA ALA A 36 4.69 -10.23 3.34
C ALA A 36 6.18 -10.50 3.04
N MET A 37 6.90 -9.52 2.47
CA MET A 37 8.34 -9.65 2.25
C MET A 37 9.13 -9.72 3.56
N VAL A 38 8.73 -8.97 4.60
CA VAL A 38 9.35 -9.06 5.93
C VAL A 38 9.13 -10.45 6.51
N SER A 39 7.90 -10.98 6.48
CA SER A 39 7.61 -12.33 6.99
C SER A 39 8.38 -13.42 6.23
N LEU A 40 8.49 -13.31 4.90
CA LEU A 40 9.30 -14.24 4.11
C LEU A 40 10.77 -14.19 4.54
N ASN A 41 11.32 -12.99 4.76
CA ASN A 41 12.69 -12.83 5.21
C ASN A 41 12.93 -13.42 6.61
N GLU A 42 11.97 -13.27 7.54
CA GLU A 42 12.01 -13.91 8.87
C GLU A 42 11.99 -15.44 8.80
N GLU A 43 11.32 -16.01 7.80
CA GLU A 43 11.30 -17.46 7.52
C GLU A 43 12.54 -17.96 6.74
N GLY A 44 13.50 -17.07 6.43
CA GLY A 44 14.67 -17.41 5.62
C GLY A 44 14.33 -17.72 4.15
N LEU A 45 13.28 -17.09 3.64
CA LEU A 45 12.85 -17.13 2.25
C LEU A 45 13.07 -15.76 1.59
N PRO A 46 13.22 -15.72 0.25
CA PRO A 46 13.45 -16.85 -0.66
C PRO A 46 14.88 -17.43 -0.56
N LYS A 47 15.04 -18.74 -0.82
CA LYS A 47 16.35 -19.43 -0.68
C LYS A 47 17.28 -19.30 -1.90
N LYS A 48 16.81 -18.74 -3.01
CA LYS A 48 17.52 -18.79 -4.30
C LYS A 48 17.38 -17.53 -5.15
N GLU A 49 16.17 -17.00 -5.29
CA GLU A 49 15.88 -15.84 -6.15
C GLU A 49 15.53 -14.62 -5.29
N GLU A 50 15.68 -13.41 -5.82
CA GLU A 50 15.33 -12.18 -5.10
C GLU A 50 13.89 -11.72 -5.40
N ILE A 51 13.23 -11.13 -4.40
CA ILE A 51 11.94 -10.45 -4.57
C ILE A 51 12.21 -8.95 -4.59
N ILE A 52 11.84 -8.28 -5.69
CA ILE A 52 12.00 -6.83 -5.86
C ILE A 52 10.63 -6.17 -5.78
N LEU A 53 10.48 -5.19 -4.86
CA LEU A 53 9.28 -4.37 -4.73
C LEU A 53 9.40 -3.09 -5.56
N PHE A 54 8.57 -2.94 -6.59
CA PHE A 54 8.44 -1.69 -7.35
C PHE A 54 7.30 -0.85 -6.79
N ALA A 55 7.63 0.17 -6.00
CA ALA A 55 6.67 1.19 -5.57
C ALA A 55 6.78 2.41 -6.50
N THR A 56 5.68 2.78 -7.16
CA THR A 56 5.67 3.89 -8.13
C THR A 56 4.72 5.00 -7.69
N VAL A 57 4.89 6.19 -8.28
CA VAL A 57 4.07 7.37 -7.99
C VAL A 57 3.18 7.74 -9.17
N GLY A 58 2.02 8.33 -8.86
CA GLY A 58 1.10 8.87 -9.87
C GLY A 58 0.41 7.79 -10.69
N GLU A 59 0.11 6.64 -10.10
CA GLU A 59 -0.75 5.60 -10.70
C GLU A 59 -2.09 6.23 -11.13
N GLU A 60 -2.80 6.90 -10.21
CA GLU A 60 -4.03 7.66 -10.48
C GLU A 60 -3.86 8.81 -11.50
N ALA A 61 -2.63 9.22 -11.78
CA ALA A 61 -2.29 10.33 -12.69
C ALA A 61 -1.66 9.86 -14.01
N GLY A 62 -1.98 8.62 -14.43
CA GLY A 62 -1.50 8.06 -15.70
C GLY A 62 -0.16 7.33 -15.60
N ALA A 63 0.14 6.76 -14.43
CA ALA A 63 1.31 5.93 -14.16
C ALA A 63 2.67 6.59 -14.52
N VAL A 64 2.80 7.90 -14.26
CA VAL A 64 3.99 8.67 -14.62
C VAL A 64 5.27 8.13 -13.98
N GLY A 65 5.19 7.60 -12.75
CA GLY A 65 6.32 6.98 -12.07
C GLY A 65 6.77 5.70 -12.75
N ALA A 66 5.83 4.84 -13.15
CA ALA A 66 6.13 3.60 -13.85
C ALA A 66 6.77 3.85 -15.23
N ARG A 67 6.29 4.85 -15.98
CA ARG A 67 6.86 5.21 -17.30
C ARG A 67 8.29 5.75 -17.25
N ARG A 68 8.76 6.21 -16.09
CA ARG A 68 10.15 6.69 -15.89
C ARG A 68 11.12 5.59 -15.48
N LEU A 69 10.61 4.40 -15.13
CA LEU A 69 11.42 3.23 -14.75
C LEU A 69 11.90 2.42 -15.96
N THR A 70 11.41 2.74 -17.17
CA THR A 70 11.78 2.17 -18.48
C THR A 70 12.44 3.22 -19.35
#